data_AF-A0ABD0VE57-F1
#
_entry.id   AF-A0ABD0VE57-F1
#
_cell.length_a   1.000
_cell.length_b   1.000
_cell.length_c   1.000
_cell.angle_alpha   90.00
_cell.angle_beta   90.00
_cell.angle_gamma   90.00
#
_symmetry.space_group_name_H-M   'P 1'
#
loop_
_entity.id
_entity.type
_entity.pdbx_description
1 polymer ?
#
loop_
_entity_poly.entity_id
_entity_poly.type
_entity_poly.pdbx_seq_one_letter_code
_entity_poly.pdbx_strand_id
1 'polypeptide(L)'
;MNPISFPHLRPLPGRTGMIPRRTWTTSAAGLPRFHLLLVRSGGETAEPSSLGPDEAVDGLLGERVDELLKREENRPLFERLEEASRRVDRARAALADIEKQQAEALRTKQLVLQLQSRESEIAVTQKELLKARGMVEESERHLSFGEYDKSSELPRNKSISKEVERLESIKAASISSIVGTLASLPLSLYQATSFTVFALHTTIIFIGTALFGVTFRYTIRRDIDNFQLKTGTSAAFAIIKGLAEIEAGKPLELNLASFVSHSIDGAVSVSENIIIFLAAAIALDFCFKMRLLSPFPMEE
;
A
#
# COMPACT_ATOMS: atom_id res chain seq x y z
N MET A 1 -49.33 22.06 -0.37
CA MET A 1 -47.87 22.25 -0.47
C MET A 1 -47.49 22.11 -1.94
N ASN A 2 -46.92 23.17 -2.51
CA ASN A 2 -46.57 23.29 -3.93
C ASN A 2 -45.39 22.37 -4.31
N PRO A 3 -45.39 21.72 -5.49
CA PRO A 3 -44.16 21.21 -6.09
C PRO A 3 -43.46 22.33 -6.87
N ILE A 4 -42.21 22.62 -6.51
CA ILE A 4 -41.35 23.58 -7.19
C ILE A 4 -40.68 22.89 -8.39
N SER A 5 -40.99 23.38 -9.59
CA SER A 5 -40.37 23.01 -10.87
C SER A 5 -38.89 23.38 -10.92
N PHE A 6 -38.07 22.45 -11.42
CA PHE A 6 -36.70 22.72 -11.88
C PHE A 6 -36.72 23.26 -13.32
N PRO A 7 -36.04 24.38 -13.64
CA PRO A 7 -35.88 24.80 -15.02
C PRO A 7 -34.67 24.12 -15.69
N HIS A 8 -34.94 23.58 -16.88
CA HIS A 8 -33.99 23.11 -17.88
C HIS A 8 -33.00 24.20 -18.30
N LEU A 9 -31.69 23.91 -18.21
CA LEU A 9 -30.64 24.69 -18.88
C LEU A 9 -30.32 24.08 -20.25
N ARG A 10 -30.43 24.91 -21.28
CA ARG A 10 -30.11 24.61 -22.69
C ARG A 10 -28.61 24.41 -22.91
N PRO A 11 -28.22 23.64 -23.96
CA PRO A 11 -26.84 23.53 -24.41
C PRO A 11 -26.43 24.75 -25.26
N LEU A 12 -25.17 25.19 -25.12
CA LEU A 12 -24.54 26.21 -25.97
C LEU A 12 -23.98 25.57 -27.26
N PRO A 13 -23.98 26.31 -28.39
CA PRO A 13 -23.62 25.77 -29.70
C PRO A 13 -22.10 25.69 -29.90
N GLY A 14 -21.69 24.63 -30.59
CA GLY A 14 -20.32 24.39 -31.03
C GLY A 14 -19.83 25.41 -32.06
N ARG A 15 -18.57 25.82 -31.90
CA ARG A 15 -17.83 26.64 -32.86
C ARG A 15 -16.47 25.99 -33.11
N THR A 16 -16.44 25.00 -34.00
CA THR A 16 -15.23 24.44 -34.58
C THR A 16 -14.84 25.25 -35.83
N GLY A 17 -13.83 26.11 -35.68
CA GLY A 17 -13.14 26.77 -36.79
C GLY A 17 -11.88 25.98 -37.14
N MET A 18 -11.74 25.64 -38.43
CA MET A 18 -10.61 24.95 -39.05
C MET A 18 -9.27 25.67 -38.81
N ILE A 19 -8.24 24.91 -38.42
CA ILE A 19 -6.84 25.33 -38.43
C ILE A 19 -6.20 24.73 -39.69
N PRO A 20 -5.60 25.51 -40.61
CA PRO A 20 -4.83 24.94 -41.70
C PRO A 20 -3.43 24.55 -41.24
N ARG A 21 -3.06 23.29 -41.51
CA ARG A 21 -1.68 22.79 -41.50
C ARG A 21 -0.85 23.55 -42.53
N ARG A 22 0.23 24.20 -42.10
CA ARG A 22 1.37 24.54 -42.97
C ARG A 22 2.62 23.84 -42.46
N THR A 23 2.98 22.80 -43.20
CA THR A 23 4.28 22.14 -43.18
C THR A 23 5.34 23.08 -43.72
N TRP A 24 6.43 23.28 -42.98
CA TRP A 24 7.67 23.81 -43.54
C TRP A 24 8.71 22.69 -43.56
N THR A 25 9.13 22.41 -44.79
CA THR A 25 10.20 21.51 -45.18
C THR A 25 11.54 22.05 -44.71
N THR A 26 12.35 21.15 -44.15
CA THR A 26 13.80 21.28 -44.02
C THR A 26 14.45 21.50 -45.38
N SER A 27 15.24 22.57 -45.51
CA SER A 27 16.27 22.65 -46.53
C SER A 27 17.50 23.35 -45.94
N ALA A 28 18.59 22.60 -45.91
CA ALA A 28 19.90 23.03 -45.50
C ALA A 28 20.56 23.84 -46.62
N ALA A 29 21.13 25.00 -46.29
CA ALA A 29 22.15 25.63 -47.12
C ALA A 29 23.04 26.56 -46.28
N GLY A 30 24.26 26.09 -46.03
CA GLY A 30 25.50 26.86 -46.12
C GLY A 30 25.65 28.12 -45.26
N LEU A 31 26.30 27.97 -44.11
CA LEU A 31 27.13 29.03 -43.52
C LEU A 31 28.22 29.48 -44.51
N PRO A 32 28.59 30.76 -44.46
CA PRO A 32 29.99 31.11 -44.42
C PRO A 32 30.35 31.69 -43.04
N ARG A 33 31.39 31.08 -42.48
CA ARG A 33 32.19 31.54 -41.34
C ARG A 33 32.52 33.02 -41.46
N PHE A 34 32.21 33.79 -40.41
CA PHE A 34 32.99 34.98 -40.10
C PHE A 34 33.91 34.65 -38.93
N HIS A 35 35.20 34.65 -39.22
CA HIS A 35 36.27 34.59 -38.24
C HIS A 35 36.14 35.79 -37.30
N LEU A 36 35.78 35.55 -36.04
CA LEU A 36 35.96 36.53 -34.98
C LEU A 36 37.47 36.57 -34.67
N LEU A 37 38.16 37.57 -35.22
CA LEU A 37 39.49 37.96 -34.75
C LEU A 37 39.31 38.59 -33.37
N LEU A 38 39.67 37.81 -32.35
CA LEU A 38 39.69 38.20 -30.96
C LEU A 38 40.90 39.13 -30.75
N VAL A 39 40.69 40.44 -30.87
CA VAL A 39 41.68 41.42 -30.45
C VAL A 39 41.60 41.53 -28.92
N ARG A 40 42.51 40.81 -28.27
CA ARG A 40 42.80 40.91 -26.85
C ARG A 40 43.56 42.22 -26.62
N SER A 41 42.88 43.23 -26.09
CA SER A 41 43.55 44.40 -25.51
C SER A 41 43.74 44.14 -24.03
N GLY A 42 44.98 43.83 -23.63
CA GLY A 42 45.40 43.81 -22.24
C GLY A 42 45.57 45.24 -21.77
N GLY A 43 44.79 45.65 -20.77
CA GLY A 43 45.03 46.88 -20.05
C GLY A 43 46.07 46.63 -18.96
N GLU A 44 47.31 47.04 -19.22
CA GLU A 44 48.27 47.33 -18.15
C GLU A 44 48.17 48.81 -17.78
N THR A 45 47.75 49.05 -16.55
CA THR A 45 47.91 50.32 -15.84
C THR A 45 49.36 50.43 -15.35
N ALA A 46 50.12 51.41 -15.83
CA ALA A 46 51.31 51.88 -15.14
C ALA A 46 51.70 53.31 -15.58
N GLU A 47 51.44 54.25 -14.67
CA GLU A 47 52.20 55.45 -14.28
C GLU A 47 52.86 56.36 -15.34
N PRO A 48 52.75 57.70 -15.18
CA PRO A 48 53.33 58.68 -16.09
C PRO A 48 54.76 59.03 -15.67
N SER A 49 55.74 58.97 -16.58
CA SER A 49 57.00 59.70 -16.35
C SER A 49 57.75 60.06 -17.64
N SER A 50 58.27 61.28 -17.62
CA SER A 50 59.37 61.86 -18.39
C SER A 50 59.08 62.47 -19.77
N LEU A 51 59.18 63.81 -19.75
CA LEU A 51 59.25 64.77 -20.84
C LEU A 51 60.24 64.35 -21.96
N GLY A 52 59.77 64.48 -23.20
CA GLY A 52 60.49 64.39 -24.47
C GLY A 52 59.54 64.86 -25.59
N PRO A 53 59.99 65.22 -26.80
CA PRO A 53 59.42 66.27 -27.66
C PRO A 53 58.04 65.99 -28.29
N ASP A 54 57.23 65.09 -27.73
CA ASP A 54 55.88 64.79 -28.21
C ASP A 54 54.95 65.99 -28.10
N GLU A 55 55.15 66.93 -27.18
CA GLU A 55 54.26 68.10 -27.04
C GLU A 55 54.39 69.09 -28.20
N ALA A 56 55.56 69.14 -28.87
CA ALA A 56 55.75 69.95 -30.07
C ALA A 56 55.25 69.22 -31.34
N VAL A 57 55.32 67.88 -31.37
CA VAL A 57 54.77 67.10 -32.47
C VAL A 57 53.25 66.94 -32.34
N ASP A 58 52.70 66.84 -31.14
CA ASP A 58 51.27 66.79 -30.79
C ASP A 58 50.63 68.18 -30.93
N GLY A 59 51.37 69.24 -30.63
CA GLY A 59 50.98 70.61 -30.97
C GLY A 59 50.94 70.87 -32.47
N LEU A 60 51.97 70.44 -33.22
CA LEU A 60 52.02 70.62 -34.69
C LEU A 60 51.08 69.66 -35.43
N LEU A 61 50.94 68.42 -34.96
CA LEU A 61 49.95 67.44 -35.45
C LEU A 61 48.55 67.88 -35.07
N GLY A 62 48.33 68.36 -33.86
CA GLY A 62 47.06 68.92 -33.39
C GLY A 62 46.65 70.13 -34.20
N GLU A 63 47.58 71.05 -34.49
CA GLU A 63 47.33 72.22 -35.32
C GLU A 63 47.04 71.83 -36.79
N ARG A 64 47.76 70.86 -37.34
CA ARG A 64 47.57 70.37 -38.71
C ARG A 64 46.32 69.49 -38.86
N VAL A 65 45.96 68.76 -37.81
CA VAL A 65 44.69 68.02 -37.68
C VAL A 65 43.55 69.03 -37.56
N ASP A 66 43.67 70.06 -36.73
CA ASP A 66 42.69 71.15 -36.62
C ASP A 66 42.51 71.93 -37.95
N GLU A 67 43.59 72.11 -38.70
CA GLU A 67 43.56 72.70 -40.03
C GLU A 67 42.83 71.79 -41.04
N LEU A 68 43.04 70.46 -40.97
CA LEU A 68 42.30 69.47 -41.76
C LEU A 68 40.85 69.31 -41.31
N LEU A 69 40.55 69.50 -40.03
CA LEU A 69 39.20 69.50 -39.44
C LEU A 69 38.38 70.71 -39.92
N LYS A 70 39.04 71.85 -40.15
CA LYS A 70 38.40 73.10 -40.61
C LYS A 70 38.21 73.19 -42.12
N ARG A 71 38.80 72.31 -42.94
CA ARG A 71 38.59 72.28 -44.40
C ARG A 71 37.14 71.96 -44.75
N GLU A 72 36.53 72.78 -45.62
CA GLU A 72 35.14 72.60 -46.07
C GLU A 72 34.88 71.23 -46.73
N GLU A 73 35.88 70.67 -47.40
CA GLU A 73 35.79 69.37 -48.08
C GLU A 73 35.59 68.18 -47.12
N ASN A 74 35.97 68.31 -45.83
CA ASN A 74 35.86 67.25 -44.83
C ASN A 74 34.56 67.30 -44.01
N ARG A 75 33.80 68.41 -44.05
CA ARG A 75 32.47 68.51 -43.41
C ARG A 75 31.50 67.37 -43.76
N PRO A 76 31.32 66.96 -45.04
CA PRO A 76 30.38 65.88 -45.37
C PRO A 76 30.81 64.52 -44.82
N LEU A 77 32.10 64.31 -44.55
CA LEU A 77 32.59 63.08 -43.91
C LEU A 77 32.27 63.07 -42.42
N PHE A 78 32.39 64.20 -41.72
CA PHE A 78 31.97 64.33 -40.32
C PHE A 78 30.46 64.20 -40.17
N GLU A 79 29.67 64.78 -41.08
CA GLU A 79 28.21 64.64 -41.07
C GLU A 79 27.80 63.19 -41.29
N ARG A 80 28.43 62.48 -42.23
CA ARG A 80 28.21 61.04 -42.45
C ARG A 80 28.69 60.19 -41.26
N LEU A 81 29.80 60.56 -40.64
CA LEU A 81 30.32 59.88 -39.45
C LEU A 81 29.40 60.07 -38.26
N GLU A 82 28.88 61.28 -38.05
CA GLU A 82 27.92 61.59 -37.00
C GLU A 82 26.58 60.88 -37.26
N GLU A 83 26.12 60.83 -38.51
CA GLU A 83 24.94 60.06 -38.88
C GLU A 83 25.14 58.56 -38.65
N ALA A 84 26.30 58.01 -39.01
CA ALA A 84 26.67 56.63 -38.73
C ALA A 84 26.75 56.37 -37.21
N SER A 85 27.33 57.29 -36.44
CA SER A 85 27.37 57.21 -34.97
C SER A 85 25.97 57.19 -34.38
N ARG A 86 25.10 58.12 -34.78
CA ARG A 86 23.69 58.15 -34.34
C ARG A 86 22.93 56.87 -34.69
N ARG A 87 23.25 56.21 -35.80
CA ARG A 87 22.65 54.91 -36.18
C ARG A 87 23.17 53.79 -35.30
N VAL A 88 24.47 53.78 -34.97
CA VAL A 88 25.06 52.81 -34.03
C VAL A 88 24.49 53.00 -32.63
N ASP A 89 24.33 54.24 -32.17
CA ASP A 89 23.74 54.53 -30.85
C ASP A 89 22.28 54.07 -30.79
N ARG A 90 21.49 54.30 -31.85
CA ARG A 90 20.13 53.75 -31.98
C ARG A 90 20.11 52.22 -32.03
N ALA A 91 21.03 51.60 -32.76
CA ALA A 91 21.13 50.14 -32.82
C ALA A 91 21.54 49.55 -31.45
N ARG A 92 22.45 50.19 -30.73
CA ARG A 92 22.85 49.81 -29.36
C ARG A 92 21.69 49.95 -28.38
N ALA A 93 20.91 51.02 -28.47
CA ALA A 93 19.70 51.19 -27.67
C ALA A 93 18.67 50.08 -27.96
N ALA A 94 18.42 49.77 -29.23
CA ALA A 94 17.51 48.69 -29.62
C ALA A 94 18.00 47.30 -29.18
N LEU A 95 19.32 47.05 -29.20
CA LEU A 95 19.90 45.80 -28.70
C LEU A 95 19.73 45.66 -27.19
N ALA A 96 19.92 46.73 -26.41
CA ALA A 96 19.70 46.73 -24.96
C ALA A 96 18.24 46.40 -24.61
N ASP A 97 17.28 46.93 -25.38
CA ASP A 97 15.86 46.61 -25.21
C ASP A 97 15.55 45.14 -25.53
N ILE A 98 16.16 44.59 -26.58
CA ILE A 98 16.01 43.18 -26.96
C ILE A 98 16.61 42.25 -25.91
N GLU A 99 17.79 42.57 -25.36
CA GLU A 99 18.42 41.80 -24.29
C GLU A 99 17.54 41.76 -23.04
N LYS A 100 16.92 42.89 -22.69
CA LYS A 100 15.95 42.97 -21.60
C LYS A 100 14.73 42.07 -21.85
N GLN A 101 14.16 42.11 -23.05
CA GLN A 101 13.05 41.24 -23.45
C GLN A 101 13.44 39.76 -23.43
N GLN A 102 14.65 39.41 -23.85
CA GLN A 102 15.16 38.05 -23.79
C GLN A 102 15.30 37.56 -22.35
N ALA A 103 15.79 38.40 -21.44
CA ALA A 103 15.89 38.08 -20.02
C ALA A 103 14.51 37.82 -19.39
N GLU A 104 13.51 38.63 -19.73
CA GLU A 104 12.12 38.43 -19.30
C GLU A 104 11.49 37.16 -19.92
N ALA A 105 11.75 36.89 -21.20
CA ALA A 105 11.31 35.68 -21.87
C ALA A 105 11.96 34.41 -21.30
N LEU A 106 13.21 34.47 -20.85
CA LEU A 106 13.87 33.36 -20.18
C LEU A 106 13.25 33.10 -18.79
N ARG A 107 12.97 34.15 -18.02
CA ARG A 107 12.28 34.02 -16.71
C ARG A 107 10.91 33.39 -16.85
N THR A 108 10.12 33.83 -17.83
CA THR A 108 8.79 33.26 -18.08
C THR A 108 8.86 31.80 -18.51
N LYS A 109 9.82 31.43 -19.38
CA LYS A 109 10.07 30.02 -19.73
C LYS A 109 10.41 29.17 -18.50
N GLN A 110 11.25 29.67 -17.61
CA GLN A 110 11.63 28.95 -16.40
C GLN A 110 10.43 28.73 -15.47
N LEU A 111 9.55 29.73 -15.33
CA LEU A 111 8.30 29.57 -14.57
C LEU A 111 7.38 28.53 -15.20
N VAL A 112 7.24 28.53 -16.53
CA VAL A 112 6.43 27.52 -17.23
C VAL A 112 6.98 26.11 -16.99
N LEU A 113 8.31 25.92 -17.03
CA LEU A 113 8.93 24.63 -16.74
C LEU A 113 8.70 24.19 -15.28
N GLN A 114 8.77 25.12 -14.33
CA GLN A 114 8.44 24.83 -12.94
C GLN A 114 6.98 24.42 -12.78
N LEU A 115 6.05 25.12 -13.44
CA LEU A 115 4.64 24.78 -13.42
C LEU A 115 4.38 23.40 -14.05
N GLN A 116 5.00 23.08 -15.19
CA GLN A 116 4.88 21.76 -15.81
C GLN A 116 5.44 20.64 -14.92
N SER A 117 6.55 20.89 -14.21
CA SER A 117 7.08 19.95 -13.22
C SER A 117 6.06 19.71 -12.11
N ARG A 118 5.48 20.78 -11.54
CA ARG A 118 4.44 20.67 -10.51
C ARG A 118 3.19 19.97 -11.00
N GLU A 119 2.74 20.24 -12.22
CA GLU A 119 1.61 19.52 -12.83
C GLU A 119 1.90 18.02 -12.96
N SER A 120 3.13 17.64 -13.34
CA SER A 120 3.53 16.24 -13.41
C SER A 120 3.56 15.57 -12.04
N GLU A 121 4.04 16.27 -11.00
CA GLU A 121 4.01 15.81 -9.60
C GLU A 121 2.56 15.62 -9.11
N ILE A 122 1.67 16.55 -9.44
CA ILE A 122 0.25 16.47 -9.11
C ILE A 122 -0.40 15.27 -9.82
N ALA A 123 -0.07 15.01 -11.09
CA ALA A 123 -0.61 13.86 -11.81
C ALA A 123 -0.14 12.51 -11.21
N VAL A 124 1.11 12.42 -10.77
CA VAL A 124 1.65 11.24 -10.08
C VAL A 124 0.96 11.04 -8.73
N THR A 125 0.85 12.08 -7.92
CA THR A 125 0.19 12.00 -6.61
C THR A 125 -1.29 11.68 -6.72
N GLN A 126 -2.00 12.22 -7.73
CA GLN A 126 -3.39 11.85 -8.01
C GLN A 126 -3.52 10.36 -8.35
N LYS A 127 -2.59 9.80 -9.14
CA LYS A 127 -2.57 8.37 -9.45
C LYS A 127 -2.34 7.52 -8.21
N GLU A 128 -1.43 7.94 -7.33
CA GLU A 128 -1.17 7.27 -6.05
C GLU A 128 -2.38 7.34 -5.12
N LEU A 129 -3.06 8.48 -5.04
CA LEU A 129 -4.30 8.64 -4.27
C LEU A 129 -5.43 7.75 -4.82
N LEU A 130 -5.57 7.62 -6.15
CA LEU A 130 -6.54 6.70 -6.75
C LEU A 130 -6.21 5.24 -6.41
N LYS A 131 -4.93 4.86 -6.45
CA LYS A 131 -4.49 3.53 -6.05
C LYS A 131 -4.75 3.27 -4.55
N ALA A 132 -4.40 4.21 -3.69
CA ALA A 132 -4.65 4.14 -2.26
C ALA A 132 -6.14 4.04 -1.96
N ARG A 133 -6.97 4.85 -2.63
CA ARG A 133 -8.43 4.81 -2.50
C ARG A 133 -9.01 3.48 -2.97
N GLY A 134 -8.48 2.88 -4.04
CA GLY A 134 -8.88 1.53 -4.47
C GLY A 134 -8.58 0.47 -3.39
N MET A 135 -7.38 0.50 -2.80
CA MET A 135 -7.03 -0.41 -1.70
C MET A 135 -7.89 -0.17 -0.45
N VAL A 136 -8.23 1.10 -0.17
CA VAL A 136 -9.14 1.45 0.93
C VAL A 136 -10.55 0.97 0.62
N GLU A 137 -11.06 1.10 -0.60
CA GLU A 137 -12.39 0.61 -0.99
C GLU A 137 -12.46 -0.92 -0.94
N GLU A 138 -11.41 -1.63 -1.35
CA GLU A 138 -11.31 -3.09 -1.18
C GLU A 138 -11.32 -3.48 0.30
N SER A 139 -10.58 -2.74 1.14
CA SER A 139 -10.57 -2.92 2.59
C SER A 139 -11.93 -2.55 3.22
N GLU A 140 -12.58 -1.49 2.75
CA GLU A 140 -13.91 -1.05 3.14
C GLU A 140 -14.97 -2.03 2.65
N ARG A 141 -14.82 -2.73 1.52
CA ARG A 141 -15.75 -3.81 1.14
C ARG A 141 -15.55 -5.04 2.02
N HIS A 142 -14.32 -5.38 2.37
CA HIS A 142 -14.04 -6.42 3.34
C HIS A 142 -14.63 -6.06 4.72
N LEU A 143 -14.56 -4.77 5.08
CA LEU A 143 -15.20 -4.24 6.28
C LEU A 143 -16.72 -4.09 6.11
N SER A 144 -17.28 -3.72 4.96
CA SER A 144 -18.71 -3.48 4.73
C SER A 144 -19.50 -4.77 4.61
N PHE A 145 -18.86 -5.85 4.16
CA PHE A 145 -19.37 -7.20 4.39
C PHE A 145 -19.46 -7.51 5.90
N GLY A 146 -18.65 -6.85 6.73
CA GLY A 146 -18.77 -6.82 8.20
C GLY A 146 -19.49 -5.60 8.81
N GLU A 147 -19.85 -4.57 8.03
CA GLU A 147 -20.32 -3.24 8.46
C GLU A 147 -21.67 -2.86 7.81
N TYR A 148 -22.43 -3.85 7.32
CA TYR A 148 -23.89 -3.76 7.38
C TYR A 148 -24.42 -3.93 8.81
N ASP A 149 -23.51 -4.20 9.76
CA ASP A 149 -23.84 -4.44 11.15
C ASP A 149 -23.26 -3.36 12.09
N LYS A 150 -23.45 -2.05 11.84
CA LYS A 150 -23.02 -1.00 12.80
C LYS A 150 -23.72 0.36 12.70
N SER A 151 -25.03 0.40 12.91
CA SER A 151 -25.74 1.66 13.21
C SER A 151 -26.96 1.43 14.11
N SER A 152 -26.70 1.02 15.34
CA SER A 152 -27.57 1.24 16.51
C SER A 152 -26.75 0.92 17.77
N GLU A 153 -26.35 1.97 18.48
CA GLU A 153 -25.56 1.88 19.70
C GLU A 153 -26.35 1.15 20.80
N LEU A 154 -25.70 0.20 21.47
CA LEU A 154 -26.19 -0.72 22.51
C LEU A 154 -27.29 -1.73 22.06
N PRO A 155 -26.94 -2.76 21.26
CA PRO A 155 -26.59 -4.08 21.84
C PRO A 155 -25.54 -4.89 21.03
N ARG A 156 -24.92 -4.27 20.01
CA ARG A 156 -24.22 -4.98 18.94
C ARG A 156 -22.82 -5.51 19.28
N ASN A 157 -22.10 -4.87 20.20
CA ASN A 157 -20.78 -5.36 20.62
C ASN A 157 -20.87 -6.69 21.40
N LYS A 158 -22.01 -6.91 22.09
CA LYS A 158 -22.31 -8.16 22.78
C LYS A 158 -22.71 -9.29 21.82
N SER A 159 -23.34 -8.99 20.69
CA SER A 159 -23.66 -10.01 19.68
C SER A 159 -22.41 -10.43 18.90
N ILE A 160 -21.52 -9.50 18.54
CA ILE A 160 -20.28 -9.80 17.81
C ILE A 160 -19.30 -10.62 18.67
N SER A 161 -19.09 -10.25 19.93
CA SER A 161 -18.27 -11.04 20.88
C SER A 161 -18.82 -12.45 21.05
N LYS A 162 -20.14 -12.59 21.21
CA LYS A 162 -20.82 -13.88 21.30
C LYS A 162 -20.64 -14.75 20.05
N GLU A 163 -20.63 -14.16 18.86
CA GLU A 163 -20.39 -14.89 17.61
C GLU A 163 -18.92 -15.33 17.48
N VAL A 164 -17.97 -14.47 17.85
CA VAL A 164 -16.55 -14.83 17.92
C VAL A 164 -16.31 -15.97 18.91
N GLU A 165 -16.95 -15.93 20.08
CA GLU A 165 -16.89 -17.02 21.06
C GLU A 165 -17.46 -18.34 20.54
N ARG A 166 -18.52 -18.28 19.72
CA ARG A 166 -19.11 -19.45 19.07
C ARG A 166 -18.15 -20.04 18.03
N LEU A 167 -17.53 -19.20 17.20
CA LEU A 167 -16.57 -19.64 16.19
C LEU A 167 -15.32 -20.29 16.81
N GLU A 168 -14.81 -19.74 17.90
CA GLU A 168 -13.68 -20.33 18.63
C GLU A 168 -14.06 -21.68 19.27
N SER A 169 -15.31 -21.85 19.71
CA SER A 169 -15.82 -23.14 20.17
C SER A 169 -15.93 -24.15 19.03
N ILE A 170 -16.35 -23.72 17.85
CA ILE A 170 -16.42 -24.56 16.64
C ILE A 170 -15.01 -25.00 16.23
N LYS A 171 -14.02 -24.11 16.33
CA LYS A 171 -12.61 -24.44 16.06
C LYS A 171 -12.05 -25.46 17.05
N ALA A 172 -12.35 -25.30 18.35
CA ALA A 172 -11.98 -26.29 19.35
C ALA A 172 -12.66 -27.65 19.08
N ALA A 173 -13.95 -27.63 18.70
CA ALA A 173 -14.69 -28.83 18.32
C ALA A 173 -14.06 -29.53 17.10
N SER A 174 -13.68 -28.78 16.06
CA SER A 174 -13.11 -29.36 14.84
C SER A 174 -11.75 -29.99 15.09
N ILE A 175 -10.85 -29.32 15.83
CA ILE A 175 -9.52 -29.83 16.17
C ILE A 175 -9.65 -31.12 16.99
N SER A 176 -10.47 -31.09 18.05
CA SER A 176 -10.70 -32.23 18.92
C SER A 176 -11.30 -33.42 18.16
N SER A 177 -12.22 -33.14 17.24
CA SER A 177 -12.88 -34.17 16.43
C SER A 177 -11.93 -34.86 15.46
N ILE A 178 -11.09 -34.09 14.76
CA ILE A 178 -10.09 -34.62 13.83
C ILE A 178 -9.06 -35.46 14.59
N VAL A 179 -8.57 -34.96 15.72
CA VAL A 179 -7.56 -35.68 16.53
C VAL A 179 -8.18 -36.92 17.16
N GLY A 180 -9.39 -36.82 17.69
CA GLY A 180 -10.11 -37.94 18.31
C GLY A 180 -10.42 -39.05 17.32
N THR A 181 -10.89 -38.70 16.12
CA THR A 181 -11.10 -39.68 15.05
C THR A 181 -9.79 -40.32 14.60
N LEU A 182 -8.72 -39.53 14.40
CA LEU A 182 -7.39 -40.05 14.05
C LEU A 182 -6.83 -41.01 15.12
N ALA A 183 -7.02 -40.69 16.40
CA ALA A 183 -6.63 -41.54 17.52
C ALA A 183 -7.45 -42.85 17.58
N SER A 184 -8.69 -42.85 17.09
CA SER A 184 -9.55 -44.02 17.05
C SER A 184 -9.39 -44.92 15.82
N LEU A 185 -8.71 -44.43 14.77
CA LEU A 185 -8.50 -45.20 13.53
C LEU A 185 -7.75 -46.52 13.74
N PRO A 186 -6.63 -46.57 14.51
CA PRO A 186 -5.91 -47.81 14.75
C PRO A 186 -6.79 -48.90 15.37
N LEU A 187 -7.69 -48.54 16.29
CA LEU A 187 -8.58 -49.50 16.94
C LEU A 187 -9.77 -49.87 16.07
N SER A 188 -10.35 -48.90 15.36
CA SER A 188 -11.46 -49.17 14.45
C SER A 188 -11.04 -50.08 13.27
N LEU A 189 -9.78 -50.01 12.83
CA LEU A 189 -9.22 -50.92 11.82
C LEU A 189 -8.99 -52.34 12.37
N TYR A 190 -8.63 -52.48 13.65
CA TYR A 190 -8.45 -53.78 14.29
C TYR A 190 -9.78 -54.53 14.46
N GLN A 191 -10.89 -53.81 14.66
CA GLN A 191 -12.21 -54.38 14.93
C GLN A 191 -13.14 -54.44 13.70
N ALA A 192 -12.68 -53.99 12.52
CA ALA A 192 -13.51 -53.79 11.34
C ALA A 192 -14.11 -55.10 10.81
N THR A 193 -15.37 -55.38 11.18
CA THR A 193 -16.14 -56.52 10.69
C THR A 193 -17.06 -56.13 9.52
N SER A 194 -17.53 -54.87 9.49
CA SER A 194 -18.46 -54.32 8.48
C SER A 194 -18.31 -52.80 8.33
N PHE A 195 -18.45 -52.27 7.10
CA PHE A 195 -18.33 -50.83 6.82
C PHE A 195 -19.35 -49.98 7.60
N THR A 196 -20.59 -50.43 7.73
CA THR A 196 -21.65 -49.71 8.45
C THR A 196 -21.34 -49.56 9.94
N VAL A 197 -20.84 -50.62 10.58
CA VAL A 197 -20.47 -50.60 12.01
C VAL A 197 -19.27 -49.68 12.24
N PHE A 198 -18.28 -49.75 11.35
CA PHE A 198 -17.12 -48.85 11.36
C PHE A 198 -17.53 -47.38 11.21
N ALA A 199 -18.43 -47.07 10.26
CA ALA A 199 -18.92 -45.72 10.03
C ALA A 199 -19.71 -45.16 11.22
N LEU A 200 -20.56 -45.99 11.84
CA LEU A 200 -21.31 -45.62 13.05
C LEU A 200 -20.36 -45.34 14.22
N HIS A 201 -19.39 -46.23 14.47
CA HIS A 201 -18.41 -46.06 15.54
C HIS A 201 -17.59 -44.78 15.38
N THR A 202 -17.08 -44.55 14.16
CA THR A 202 -16.32 -43.34 13.83
C THR A 202 -17.16 -42.07 13.97
N THR A 203 -18.45 -42.11 13.60
CA THR A 203 -19.36 -40.96 13.73
C THR A 203 -19.65 -40.63 15.19
N ILE A 204 -19.87 -41.64 16.03
CA ILE A 204 -20.10 -41.46 17.47
C ILE A 204 -18.85 -40.86 18.13
N ILE A 205 -17.66 -41.35 17.77
CA ILE A 205 -16.39 -40.80 18.25
C ILE A 205 -16.21 -39.36 17.75
N PHE A 206 -16.48 -39.08 16.48
CA PHE A 206 -16.41 -37.73 15.90
C PHE A 206 -17.29 -36.74 16.67
N ILE A 207 -18.56 -37.09 16.91
CA ILE A 207 -19.49 -36.22 17.65
C ILE A 207 -19.08 -36.09 19.12
N GLY A 208 -18.70 -37.19 19.77
CA GLY A 208 -18.29 -37.19 21.18
C GLY A 208 -17.03 -36.38 21.43
N THR A 209 -16.05 -36.47 20.53
CA THR A 209 -14.79 -35.72 20.61
C THR A 209 -14.96 -34.28 20.18
N ALA A 210 -15.87 -33.97 19.25
CA ALA A 210 -16.27 -32.59 18.96
C ALA A 210 -16.90 -31.91 20.19
N LEU A 211 -17.85 -32.59 20.84
CA LEU A 211 -18.52 -32.08 22.05
C LEU A 211 -17.52 -31.92 23.20
N PHE A 212 -16.61 -32.88 23.38
CA PHE A 212 -15.50 -32.76 24.32
C PHE A 212 -14.62 -31.53 24.04
N GLY A 213 -14.31 -31.25 22.78
CA GLY A 213 -13.51 -30.07 22.42
C GLY A 213 -14.18 -28.76 22.80
N VAL A 214 -15.50 -28.69 22.63
CA VAL A 214 -16.31 -27.58 23.13
C VAL A 214 -16.18 -27.52 24.66
N THR A 215 -16.55 -28.59 25.38
CA THR A 215 -16.56 -28.57 26.86
C THR A 215 -15.19 -28.27 27.46
N PHE A 216 -14.10 -28.80 26.88
CA PHE A 216 -12.73 -28.53 27.29
C PHE A 216 -12.37 -27.03 27.20
N ARG A 217 -12.83 -26.33 26.16
CA ARG A 217 -12.67 -24.87 26.07
C ARG A 217 -13.47 -24.12 27.14
N TYR A 218 -14.65 -24.63 27.52
CA TYR A 218 -15.47 -24.04 28.57
C TYR A 218 -14.94 -24.33 29.98
N THR A 219 -14.27 -25.46 30.21
CA THR A 219 -13.73 -25.82 31.53
C THR A 219 -12.40 -25.12 31.81
N ILE A 220 -11.50 -25.02 30.83
CA ILE A 220 -10.14 -24.47 31.01
C ILE A 220 -10.12 -22.95 30.75
N ARG A 221 -11.06 -22.23 31.36
CA ARG A 221 -11.19 -20.77 31.20
C ARG A 221 -10.31 -19.96 32.14
N ARG A 222 -10.01 -20.49 33.34
CA ARG A 222 -9.38 -19.74 34.44
C ARG A 222 -7.95 -20.18 34.75
N ASP A 223 -7.65 -21.47 34.60
CA ASP A 223 -6.35 -22.05 34.90
C ASP A 223 -5.85 -22.94 33.75
N ILE A 224 -5.22 -22.33 32.76
CA ILE A 224 -4.48 -23.07 31.72
C ILE A 224 -3.38 -23.93 32.38
N ASP A 225 -2.95 -23.61 33.61
CA ASP A 225 -1.90 -24.37 34.31
C ASP A 225 -2.44 -25.46 35.25
N ASN A 226 -3.76 -25.55 35.46
CA ASN A 226 -4.33 -26.57 36.36
C ASN A 226 -4.42 -27.94 35.65
N PHE A 227 -3.39 -28.75 35.86
CA PHE A 227 -3.31 -30.11 35.31
C PHE A 227 -4.47 -31.01 35.77
N GLN A 228 -4.92 -30.89 37.02
CA GLN A 228 -6.01 -31.73 37.57
C GLN A 228 -7.32 -31.50 36.82
N LEU A 229 -7.61 -30.26 36.43
CA LEU A 229 -8.84 -29.93 35.70
C LEU A 229 -8.81 -30.50 34.27
N LYS A 230 -7.65 -30.48 33.60
CA LYS A 230 -7.46 -31.03 32.26
C LYS A 230 -7.61 -32.54 32.24
N THR A 231 -6.87 -33.22 33.12
CA THR A 231 -6.90 -34.67 33.22
C THR A 231 -8.24 -35.15 33.76
N GLY A 232 -8.84 -34.45 34.71
CA GLY A 232 -10.16 -34.77 35.25
C GLY A 232 -11.27 -34.68 34.21
N THR A 233 -11.28 -33.62 33.38
CA THR A 233 -12.28 -33.47 32.31
C THR A 233 -12.13 -34.57 31.26
N SER A 234 -10.90 -34.86 30.81
CA SER A 234 -10.64 -35.92 29.84
C SER A 234 -11.01 -37.31 30.38
N ALA A 235 -10.61 -37.60 31.63
CA ALA A 235 -10.92 -38.87 32.30
C ALA A 235 -12.44 -39.07 32.48
N ALA A 236 -13.18 -38.03 32.86
CA ALA A 236 -14.62 -38.11 33.03
C ALA A 236 -15.33 -38.47 31.71
N PHE A 237 -14.99 -37.80 30.61
CA PHE A 237 -15.56 -38.10 29.30
C PHE A 237 -15.21 -39.52 28.82
N ALA A 238 -13.97 -39.95 29.05
CA ALA A 238 -13.52 -41.28 28.69
C ALA A 238 -14.23 -42.38 29.48
N ILE A 239 -14.36 -42.22 30.80
CA ILE A 239 -15.02 -43.19 31.67
C ILE A 239 -16.52 -43.29 31.32
N ILE A 240 -17.20 -42.15 31.14
CA ILE A 240 -18.62 -42.13 30.79
C ILE A 240 -18.86 -42.80 29.43
N LYS A 241 -18.05 -42.50 28.41
CA LYS A 241 -18.17 -43.14 27.09
C LYS A 241 -17.86 -44.64 27.14
N GLY A 242 -16.78 -45.02 27.83
CA GLY A 242 -16.43 -46.43 27.98
C GLY A 242 -17.50 -47.22 28.75
N LEU A 243 -18.10 -46.63 29.79
CA LEU A 243 -19.19 -47.28 30.52
C LEU A 243 -20.47 -47.40 29.67
N ALA A 244 -20.77 -46.40 28.84
CA ALA A 244 -21.89 -46.46 27.90
C ALA A 244 -21.70 -47.55 26.82
N GLU A 245 -20.46 -47.81 26.39
CA GLU A 245 -20.15 -48.91 25.46
C GLU A 245 -20.30 -50.29 26.12
N ILE A 246 -19.96 -50.41 27.40
CA ILE A 246 -20.22 -51.63 28.20
C ILE A 246 -21.73 -51.86 28.32
N GLU A 247 -22.49 -50.82 28.65
CA GLU A 247 -23.95 -50.88 28.80
C GLU A 247 -24.66 -51.22 27.48
N ALA A 248 -24.17 -50.70 26.35
CA ALA A 248 -24.68 -51.00 25.01
C ALA A 248 -24.25 -52.38 24.46
N GLY A 249 -23.39 -53.11 25.19
CA GLY A 249 -22.89 -54.43 24.83
C GLY A 249 -23.89 -55.59 25.03
N LYS A 250 -23.40 -56.84 24.91
CA LYS A 250 -24.24 -58.06 25.03
C LYS A 250 -24.96 -58.13 26.38
N PRO A 251 -26.22 -58.60 26.43
CA PRO A 251 -26.99 -58.70 27.67
C PRO A 251 -26.28 -59.60 28.69
N LEU A 252 -26.20 -59.13 29.93
CA LEU A 252 -25.56 -59.77 31.08
C LEU A 252 -26.10 -61.18 31.32
N GLU A 253 -25.34 -62.22 30.94
CA GLU A 253 -25.51 -63.54 31.53
C GLU A 253 -24.78 -63.57 32.89
N LEU A 254 -25.54 -63.68 33.98
CA LEU A 254 -25.05 -63.69 35.37
C LEU A 254 -24.27 -64.98 35.70
N ASN A 255 -23.06 -65.13 35.17
CA ASN A 255 -22.11 -66.16 35.57
C ASN A 255 -20.82 -65.47 36.07
N LEU A 256 -20.24 -65.92 37.19
CA LEU A 256 -19.06 -65.27 37.78
C LEU A 256 -17.86 -65.25 36.81
N ALA A 257 -17.73 -66.30 35.98
CA ALA A 257 -16.70 -66.40 34.94
C ALA A 257 -16.99 -65.47 33.75
N SER A 258 -18.28 -65.32 33.34
CA SER A 258 -18.65 -64.38 32.29
C SER A 258 -18.51 -62.93 32.75
N PHE A 259 -18.74 -62.66 34.03
CA PHE A 259 -18.58 -61.34 34.65
C PHE A 259 -17.12 -60.88 34.63
N VAL A 260 -16.16 -61.77 34.93
CA VAL A 260 -14.72 -61.45 34.86
C VAL A 260 -14.29 -61.19 33.41
N SER A 261 -14.72 -62.01 32.45
CA SER A 261 -14.40 -61.76 31.04
C SER A 261 -15.05 -60.47 30.52
N HIS A 262 -16.26 -60.15 30.95
CA HIS A 262 -16.99 -58.96 30.53
C HIS A 262 -16.42 -57.68 31.15
N SER A 263 -15.94 -57.76 32.40
CA SER A 263 -15.25 -56.64 33.05
C SER A 263 -13.87 -56.37 32.48
N ILE A 264 -13.14 -57.41 32.00
CA ILE A 264 -11.88 -57.23 31.26
C ILE A 264 -12.14 -56.58 29.90
N ASP A 265 -13.14 -57.04 29.15
CA ASP A 265 -13.50 -56.47 27.84
C ASP A 265 -13.96 -55.00 28.00
N GLY A 266 -14.76 -54.73 29.03
CA GLY A 266 -15.15 -53.36 29.38
C GLY A 266 -13.99 -52.47 29.82
N ALA A 267 -13.01 -53.01 30.57
CA ALA A 267 -11.82 -52.27 30.96
C ALA A 267 -10.97 -51.89 29.73
N VAL A 268 -10.89 -52.76 28.72
CA VAL A 268 -10.24 -52.45 27.44
C VAL A 268 -10.97 -51.32 26.73
N SER A 269 -12.30 -51.36 26.62
CA SER A 269 -13.09 -50.28 26.02
C SER A 269 -12.93 -48.94 26.76
N VAL A 270 -12.90 -48.94 28.10
CA VAL A 270 -12.63 -47.73 28.87
C VAL A 270 -11.22 -47.21 28.60
N SER A 271 -10.21 -48.09 28.55
CA SER A 271 -8.83 -47.69 28.29
C SER A 271 -8.63 -47.12 26.88
N GLU A 272 -9.31 -47.66 25.87
CA GLU A 272 -9.35 -47.13 24.51
C GLU A 272 -9.91 -45.70 24.51
N ASN A 273 -11.05 -45.48 25.15
CA ASN A 273 -11.67 -44.17 25.23
C ASN A 273 -10.80 -43.17 25.98
N ILE A 274 -10.07 -43.60 27.02
CA ILE A 274 -9.10 -42.75 27.73
C ILE A 274 -8.02 -42.27 26.77
N ILE A 275 -7.47 -43.14 25.93
CA ILE A 275 -6.43 -42.76 24.97
C ILE A 275 -6.97 -41.74 23.97
N ILE A 276 -8.18 -41.95 23.44
CA ILE A 276 -8.81 -41.06 22.46
C ILE A 276 -9.04 -39.65 23.04
N PHE A 277 -9.67 -39.55 24.20
CA PHE A 277 -9.96 -38.24 24.81
C PHE A 277 -8.70 -37.57 25.39
N LEU A 278 -7.70 -38.35 25.82
CA LEU A 278 -6.43 -37.81 26.28
C LEU A 278 -5.62 -37.23 25.12
N ALA A 279 -5.57 -37.93 23.98
CA ALA A 279 -4.94 -37.41 22.76
C ALA A 279 -5.60 -36.11 22.29
N ALA A 280 -6.94 -36.06 22.29
CA ALA A 280 -7.69 -34.84 21.98
C ALA A 280 -7.39 -33.70 22.98
N ALA A 281 -7.32 -33.99 24.27
CA ALA A 281 -6.99 -33.01 25.31
C ALA A 281 -5.58 -32.42 25.14
N ILE A 282 -4.58 -33.27 24.85
CA ILE A 282 -3.20 -32.83 24.60
C ILE A 282 -3.11 -31.96 23.35
N ALA A 283 -3.82 -32.33 22.28
CA ALA A 283 -3.84 -31.52 21.06
C ALA A 283 -4.49 -30.15 21.29
N LEU A 284 -5.61 -30.09 22.03
CA LEU A 284 -6.24 -28.82 22.40
C LEU A 284 -5.31 -27.98 23.29
N ASP A 285 -4.65 -28.59 24.27
CA ASP A 285 -3.65 -27.90 25.12
C ASP A 285 -2.52 -27.29 24.29
N PHE A 286 -2.03 -28.04 23.30
CA PHE A 286 -1.04 -27.55 22.36
C PHE A 286 -1.57 -26.39 21.51
N CYS A 287 -2.82 -26.47 21.03
CA CYS A 287 -3.46 -25.39 20.27
C CYS A 287 -3.68 -24.12 21.10
N PHE A 288 -3.99 -24.25 22.40
CA PHE A 288 -4.05 -23.11 23.32
C PHE A 288 -2.67 -22.49 23.54
N LYS A 289 -1.63 -23.31 23.76
CA LYS A 289 -0.23 -22.84 23.93
C LYS A 289 0.31 -22.14 22.68
N MET A 290 -0.03 -22.63 21.49
CA MET A 290 0.34 -22.02 20.21
C MET A 290 -0.49 -20.79 19.85
N ARG A 291 -1.40 -20.33 20.73
CA ARG A 291 -2.36 -19.24 20.48
C ARG A 291 -3.22 -19.45 19.22
N LEU A 292 -3.40 -20.70 18.79
CA LEU A 292 -4.32 -21.04 17.71
C LEU A 292 -5.77 -20.95 18.18
N LEU A 293 -6.03 -21.14 19.47
CA LEU A 293 -7.35 -20.96 20.10
C LEU A 293 -7.24 -19.88 21.16
N SER A 294 -8.17 -18.94 21.18
CA SER A 294 -8.26 -17.97 22.27
C SER A 294 -8.98 -18.58 23.48
N PRO A 295 -8.39 -18.51 24.69
CA PRO A 295 -9.13 -18.76 25.92
C PRO A 295 -10.27 -17.74 26.04
N PHE A 296 -11.34 -18.11 26.75
CA PHE A 296 -12.54 -17.29 26.83
C PHE A 296 -12.23 -15.93 27.48
N PRO A 297 -12.63 -14.79 26.86
CA PRO A 297 -12.34 -13.46 27.40
C PRO A 297 -13.09 -13.22 28.71
N MET A 298 -12.44 -12.54 29.64
CA MET A 298 -13.04 -12.09 30.91
C MET A 298 -13.53 -10.65 30.70
N GLU A 299 -14.80 -10.39 30.97
CA GLU A 299 -15.23 -9.04 31.36
C GLU A 299 -14.81 -8.90 32.84
N GLU A 300 -13.80 -8.09 33.13
CA GLU A 300 -13.53 -7.59 34.50
C GLU A 300 -14.53 -6.51 34.89
#